data_AF-A0A7M7PDR9-F1
#
_entry.id   AF-A0A7M7PDR9-F1
#
_cell.length_a   1.000
_cell.length_b   1.000
_cell.length_c   1.000
_cell.angle_alpha   90.00
_cell.angle_beta   90.00
_cell.angle_gamma   90.00
#
_symmetry.space_group_name_H-M   'P 1'
#
loop_
_entity.id
_entity.type
_entity.pdbx_description
1 polymer ?
#
loop_
_entity_poly.entity_id
_entity_poly.type
_entity_poly.pdbx_seq_one_letter_code
_entity_poly.pdbx_strand_id
1 'polypeptide(L)'
;MDPDLSKSNEHWIEASAATSEWFPEKQYQAQKTWLQSFCLRVLKCGPVPQHVAFIMDGNRRFAKKKSVQTLEGHSLGFEKLAETLQWCLDLGITEVTVYAFSIENFKRSRQEVDGLMELARKKFLRLLEEKDQIMKHGVCVQVIGDLNLLPRDVQEVVAEAMFISRNNTRATLNVCLAYTSRQEMANAVKEVALGVEEGILEPSDVSEELLEECLYTHRCKDPELLVRTSGEVRLSDFLLWQSGYSVLSFVEVLWPEFSIWHLFAAVLHYQTKYNAVQRAKEAMLDNRRRAVLESDHRCVLAQSNTSKETTLSDRKETSLSDHIAMPSNDDAFHKRLSKYRNDRESRIAKFLGALNKRREDFLMSLLPERTLCQIVA
;
A
#
# COMPACT_ATOMS: atom_id res chain seq x y z
N MET A 1 -30.37 34.70 19.27
CA MET A 1 -29.53 33.50 19.14
C MET A 1 -29.14 33.11 20.55
N ASP A 2 -29.70 32.01 21.02
CA ASP A 2 -29.55 31.56 22.40
C ASP A 2 -28.14 30.99 22.61
N PRO A 3 -27.31 31.57 23.49
CA PRO A 3 -25.91 31.14 23.67
C PRO A 3 -25.76 29.72 24.24
N ASP A 4 -26.82 29.12 24.77
CA ASP A 4 -26.80 27.81 25.44
C ASP A 4 -26.79 26.60 24.48
N LEU A 5 -27.24 26.76 23.23
CA LEU A 5 -27.22 25.70 22.21
C LEU A 5 -25.80 25.40 21.68
N SER A 6 -24.86 26.33 21.86
CA SER A 6 -23.46 26.15 21.43
C SER A 6 -22.69 25.20 22.35
N LYS A 7 -22.93 25.30 23.67
CA LYS A 7 -22.26 24.48 24.69
C LYS A 7 -22.83 23.07 24.80
N SER A 8 -24.13 22.90 24.55
CA SER A 8 -24.72 21.55 24.49
C SER A 8 -24.14 20.76 23.32
N ASN A 9 -23.99 21.38 22.15
CA ASN A 9 -23.38 20.69 21.00
C ASN A 9 -21.91 20.31 21.26
N GLU A 10 -21.10 21.18 21.86
CA GLU A 10 -19.69 20.88 22.18
C GLU A 10 -19.53 19.60 23.03
N HIS A 11 -20.40 19.37 24.01
CA HIS A 11 -20.31 18.22 24.92
C HIS A 11 -20.75 16.89 24.27
N TRP A 12 -21.74 16.91 23.36
CA TRP A 12 -22.12 15.74 22.57
C TRP A 12 -21.09 15.44 21.45
N ILE A 13 -20.38 16.47 20.96
CA ILE A 13 -19.38 16.38 19.87
C ILE A 13 -18.08 15.73 20.34
N GLU A 14 -17.58 16.06 21.55
CA GLU A 14 -16.44 15.34 22.14
C GLU A 14 -16.78 13.88 22.43
N ALA A 15 -18.00 13.60 22.86
CA ALA A 15 -18.47 12.23 23.12
C ALA A 15 -18.54 11.41 21.82
N SER A 16 -19.17 11.91 20.74
CA SER A 16 -19.36 11.16 19.49
C SER A 16 -18.02 10.83 18.78
N ALA A 17 -17.15 11.83 18.61
CA ALA A 17 -15.85 11.65 17.96
C ALA A 17 -14.87 10.80 18.80
N ALA A 18 -15.04 10.77 20.13
CA ALA A 18 -14.29 9.88 21.04
C ALA A 18 -14.88 8.45 21.09
N THR A 19 -16.13 8.23 20.69
CA THR A 19 -16.81 6.93 20.80
C THR A 19 -16.82 6.06 19.55
N SER A 20 -16.38 6.54 18.39
CA SER A 20 -16.42 5.71 17.18
C SER A 20 -15.36 4.59 17.22
N GLU A 21 -15.81 3.35 17.18
CA GLU A 21 -14.98 2.16 17.27
C GLU A 21 -14.40 1.76 15.90
N TRP A 22 -13.24 1.09 15.89
CA TRP A 22 -12.75 0.40 14.69
C TRP A 22 -13.52 -0.89 14.44
N PHE A 23 -13.98 -1.52 15.51
CA PHE A 23 -14.77 -2.75 15.49
C PHE A 23 -16.15 -2.54 16.12
N PRO A 24 -17.08 -1.85 15.43
CA PRO A 24 -18.42 -1.58 15.92
C PRO A 24 -19.35 -2.84 15.93
N GLU A 25 -18.90 -3.96 16.53
CA GLU A 25 -19.57 -5.28 16.51
C GLU A 25 -21.06 -5.20 16.90
N LYS A 26 -21.41 -4.40 17.92
CA LYS A 26 -22.79 -4.28 18.41
C LYS A 26 -23.69 -3.43 17.52
N GLN A 27 -23.12 -2.48 16.77
CA GLN A 27 -23.87 -1.56 15.91
C GLN A 27 -24.11 -2.16 14.51
N TYR A 28 -23.20 -3.03 14.04
CA TYR A 28 -23.30 -3.71 12.73
C TYR A 28 -23.82 -5.14 12.78
N GLN A 29 -24.06 -5.68 13.98
CA GLN A 29 -25.00 -6.80 14.15
C GLN A 29 -26.46 -6.41 13.80
N ALA A 30 -26.73 -5.15 13.46
CA ALA A 30 -27.91 -4.78 12.67
C ALA A 30 -27.93 -5.65 11.40
N GLN A 31 -28.74 -6.71 11.42
CA GLN A 31 -28.79 -7.73 10.39
C GLN A 31 -28.88 -7.07 9.02
N LYS A 32 -27.88 -7.32 8.16
CA LYS A 32 -27.95 -7.01 6.73
C LYS A 32 -29.34 -7.38 6.24
N THR A 33 -30.00 -6.48 5.52
CA THR A 33 -31.34 -6.79 5.00
C THR A 33 -31.27 -8.08 4.19
N TRP A 34 -32.40 -8.80 4.08
CA TRP A 34 -32.45 -10.01 3.26
C TRP A 34 -31.89 -9.77 1.85
N LEU A 35 -32.20 -8.61 1.26
CA LEU A 35 -31.70 -8.23 -0.06
C LEU A 35 -30.18 -8.02 -0.07
N GLN A 36 -29.63 -7.31 0.92
CA GLN A 36 -28.17 -7.14 1.04
C GLN A 36 -27.46 -8.49 1.20
N SER A 37 -28.01 -9.38 2.04
CA SER A 37 -27.48 -10.73 2.25
C SER A 37 -27.57 -11.58 0.97
N PHE A 38 -28.67 -11.49 0.23
CA PHE A 38 -28.85 -12.18 -1.04
C PHE A 38 -27.84 -11.68 -2.08
N CYS A 39 -27.76 -10.36 -2.31
CA CYS A 39 -26.80 -9.77 -3.25
C CYS A 39 -25.35 -10.09 -2.89
N LEU A 40 -25.01 -10.06 -1.60
CA LEU A 40 -23.68 -10.45 -1.13
C LEU A 40 -23.35 -11.89 -1.51
N ARG A 41 -24.27 -12.84 -1.28
CA ARG A 41 -24.07 -14.25 -1.65
C ARG A 41 -23.93 -14.42 -3.17
N VAL A 42 -24.74 -13.71 -3.95
CA VAL A 42 -24.65 -13.73 -5.42
C VAL A 42 -23.31 -13.20 -5.91
N LEU A 43 -22.84 -12.07 -5.36
CA LEU A 43 -21.53 -11.51 -5.71
C LEU A 43 -20.38 -12.49 -5.41
N LYS A 44 -20.47 -13.23 -4.30
CA LYS A 44 -19.47 -14.24 -3.92
C LYS A 44 -19.45 -15.47 -4.82
N CYS A 45 -20.44 -15.67 -5.70
CA CYS A 45 -20.38 -16.71 -6.73
C CYS A 45 -19.44 -16.35 -7.88
N GLY A 46 -19.11 -15.07 -8.05
CA GLY A 46 -18.13 -14.58 -9.03
C GLY A 46 -16.76 -14.31 -8.39
N PRO A 47 -15.78 -13.83 -9.18
CA PRO A 47 -14.49 -13.42 -8.64
C PRO A 47 -14.67 -12.21 -7.70
N VAL A 48 -14.09 -12.28 -6.50
CA VAL A 48 -14.10 -11.20 -5.51
C VAL A 48 -12.67 -10.65 -5.39
N PRO A 49 -12.49 -9.31 -5.46
CA PRO A 49 -11.16 -8.74 -5.33
C PRO A 49 -10.60 -9.06 -3.93
N GLN A 50 -9.39 -9.57 -3.86
CA GLN A 50 -8.69 -9.84 -2.60
C GLN A 50 -8.22 -8.55 -1.94
N HIS A 51 -7.82 -7.56 -2.74
CA HIS A 51 -7.37 -6.26 -2.28
C HIS A 51 -8.16 -5.12 -2.94
N VAL A 52 -8.79 -4.28 -2.13
CA VAL A 52 -9.46 -3.05 -2.58
C VAL A 52 -8.79 -1.80 -1.98
N ALA A 53 -8.52 -0.80 -2.83
CA ALA A 53 -7.99 0.49 -2.41
C ALA A 53 -9.08 1.58 -2.47
N PHE A 54 -9.16 2.46 -1.46
CA PHE A 54 -10.14 3.55 -1.39
C PHE A 54 -9.48 4.93 -1.31
N ILE A 55 -9.85 5.81 -2.23
CA ILE A 55 -9.63 7.25 -2.12
C ILE A 55 -10.89 7.87 -1.49
N MET A 56 -10.85 8.11 -0.18
CA MET A 56 -11.95 8.57 0.66
C MET A 56 -12.21 10.08 0.53
N ASP A 57 -12.54 10.54 -0.67
CA ASP A 57 -12.75 11.96 -0.99
C ASP A 57 -14.20 12.42 -0.70
N GLY A 58 -14.38 13.70 -0.42
CA GLY A 58 -15.69 14.33 -0.23
C GLY A 58 -16.02 14.77 1.19
N ASN A 59 -15.18 14.48 2.20
CA ASN A 59 -15.47 14.82 3.61
C ASN A 59 -15.78 16.30 3.84
N ARG A 60 -14.97 17.21 3.28
CA ARG A 60 -15.18 18.66 3.40
C ARG A 60 -16.44 19.14 2.67
N ARG A 61 -16.72 18.57 1.49
CA ARG A 61 -17.94 18.87 0.71
C ARG A 61 -19.18 18.39 1.46
N PHE A 62 -19.09 17.23 2.11
CA PHE A 62 -20.15 16.70 2.95
C PHE A 62 -20.39 17.59 4.17
N ALA A 63 -19.32 18.02 4.86
CA ALA A 63 -19.44 18.94 6.00
C ALA A 63 -20.18 20.23 5.61
N LYS A 64 -19.79 20.84 4.48
CA LYS A 64 -20.47 22.00 3.92
C LYS A 64 -21.93 21.71 3.56
N LYS A 65 -22.22 20.57 2.93
CA LYS A 65 -23.59 20.14 2.56
C LYS A 65 -24.49 19.98 3.78
N LYS A 66 -23.95 19.51 4.90
CA LYS A 66 -24.68 19.29 6.17
C LYS A 66 -24.60 20.48 7.13
N SER A 67 -23.92 21.57 6.75
CA SER A 67 -23.68 22.75 7.61
C SER A 67 -23.01 22.41 8.94
N VAL A 68 -22.09 21.43 8.92
CA VAL A 68 -21.29 21.01 10.08
C VAL A 68 -19.84 21.43 9.92
N GLN A 69 -19.05 21.32 10.99
CA GLN A 69 -17.64 21.67 10.94
C GLN A 69 -16.85 20.71 10.03
N THR A 70 -15.76 21.20 9.44
CA THR A 70 -14.92 20.38 8.54
C THR A 70 -14.35 19.14 9.24
N LEU A 71 -13.88 19.31 10.48
CA LEU A 71 -13.36 18.21 11.30
C LEU A 71 -14.43 17.15 11.59
N GLU A 72 -15.68 17.56 11.81
CA GLU A 72 -16.81 16.65 12.00
C GLU A 72 -17.08 15.80 10.75
N GLY A 73 -17.01 16.41 9.55
CA GLY A 73 -17.08 15.66 8.30
C GLY A 73 -15.96 14.62 8.14
N HIS A 74 -14.78 14.88 8.69
CA HIS A 74 -13.68 13.90 8.74
C HIS A 74 -13.94 12.79 9.77
N SER A 75 -14.51 13.10 10.93
CA SER A 75 -14.92 12.09 11.91
C SER A 75 -15.97 11.13 11.34
N LEU A 76 -17.00 11.65 10.67
CA LEU A 76 -18.01 10.84 9.98
C LEU A 76 -17.41 10.03 8.82
N GLY A 77 -16.38 10.56 8.17
CA GLY A 77 -15.59 9.80 7.20
C GLY A 77 -14.86 8.61 7.83
N PHE A 78 -14.36 8.75 9.05
CA PHE A 78 -13.76 7.63 9.77
C PHE A 78 -14.80 6.57 10.17
N GLU A 79 -15.98 6.97 10.66
CA GLU A 79 -17.07 6.01 10.94
C GLU A 79 -17.45 5.21 9.69
N LYS A 80 -17.51 5.88 8.53
CA LYS A 80 -17.75 5.22 7.26
C LYS A 80 -16.65 4.23 6.86
N LEU A 81 -15.40 4.51 7.22
CA LEU A 81 -14.29 3.59 7.01
C LEU A 81 -14.52 2.29 7.79
N ALA A 82 -14.80 2.37 9.10
CA ALA A 82 -15.06 1.19 9.92
C ALA A 82 -16.21 0.34 9.35
N GLU A 83 -17.30 0.98 8.91
CA GLU A 83 -18.42 0.32 8.23
C GLU A 83 -18.00 -0.40 6.94
N THR A 84 -17.21 0.28 6.11
CA THR A 84 -16.76 -0.25 4.82
C THR A 84 -15.82 -1.43 5.01
N LEU A 85 -14.95 -1.40 6.01
CA LEU A 85 -14.07 -2.52 6.35
C LEU A 85 -14.87 -3.76 6.73
N GLN A 86 -15.94 -3.61 7.51
CA GLN A 86 -16.84 -4.72 7.84
C GLN A 86 -17.48 -5.32 6.58
N TRP A 87 -17.98 -4.47 5.67
CA TRP A 87 -18.55 -4.94 4.40
C TRP A 87 -17.53 -5.67 3.52
N CYS A 88 -16.29 -5.18 3.48
CA CYS A 88 -15.17 -5.84 2.79
C CYS A 88 -14.94 -7.24 3.35
N LEU A 89 -14.85 -7.37 4.67
CA LEU A 89 -14.70 -8.67 5.34
C LEU A 89 -15.86 -9.62 5.03
N ASP A 90 -17.11 -9.13 5.04
CA ASP A 90 -18.28 -9.95 4.74
C ASP A 90 -18.28 -10.52 3.31
N LEU A 91 -17.81 -9.71 2.35
CA LEU A 91 -17.61 -10.11 0.95
C LEU A 91 -16.45 -11.11 0.80
N GLY A 92 -15.53 -11.19 1.77
CA GLY A 92 -14.32 -11.99 1.69
C GLY A 92 -13.12 -11.23 1.09
N ILE A 93 -13.18 -9.90 1.07
CA ILE A 93 -12.05 -9.03 0.75
C ILE A 93 -11.13 -9.04 1.97
N THR A 94 -9.90 -9.50 1.78
CA THR A 94 -8.95 -9.75 2.88
C THR A 94 -7.95 -8.62 3.08
N GLU A 95 -7.77 -7.74 2.10
CA GLU A 95 -6.86 -6.61 2.18
C GLU A 95 -7.54 -5.31 1.74
N VAL A 96 -7.37 -4.24 2.51
CA VAL A 96 -7.92 -2.92 2.19
C VAL A 96 -6.84 -1.86 2.37
N THR A 97 -6.62 -1.03 1.35
CA THR A 97 -5.76 0.15 1.45
C THR A 97 -6.58 1.43 1.40
N VAL A 98 -6.35 2.38 2.29
CA VAL A 98 -7.11 3.64 2.33
C VAL A 98 -6.22 4.86 2.30
N TYR A 99 -6.61 5.86 1.50
CA TYR A 99 -5.90 7.13 1.44
C TYR A 99 -6.38 8.09 2.52
N ALA A 100 -5.75 8.06 3.68
CA ALA A 100 -6.18 8.84 4.84
C ALA A 100 -5.60 10.27 4.85
N PHE A 101 -4.31 10.44 4.54
CA PHE A 101 -3.68 11.76 4.51
C PHE A 101 -2.54 11.83 3.49
N SER A 102 -2.65 12.75 2.53
CA SER A 102 -1.63 12.99 1.51
C SER A 102 -0.56 13.98 1.97
N ILE A 103 0.69 13.86 1.48
CA ILE A 103 1.72 14.89 1.69
C ILE A 103 1.23 16.26 1.20
N GLU A 104 0.48 16.29 0.10
CA GLU A 104 -0.12 17.52 -0.44
C GLU A 104 -1.12 18.18 0.53
N ASN A 105 -1.64 17.44 1.52
CA ASN A 105 -2.56 17.97 2.52
C ASN A 105 -1.87 18.80 3.60
N PHE A 106 -0.54 18.74 3.73
CA PHE A 106 0.20 19.68 4.58
C PHE A 106 0.11 21.14 4.09
N LYS A 107 -0.28 21.38 2.83
CA LYS A 107 -0.52 22.72 2.27
C LYS A 107 -1.83 23.36 2.75
N ARG A 108 -2.67 22.64 3.50
CA ARG A 108 -3.93 23.16 4.07
C ARG A 108 -3.64 24.09 5.26
N SER A 109 -4.69 24.70 5.82
CA SER A 109 -4.52 25.56 7.00
C SER A 109 -3.97 24.76 8.17
N ARG A 110 -3.10 25.39 8.98
CA ARG A 110 -2.50 24.74 10.16
C ARG A 110 -3.56 24.16 11.09
N GLN A 111 -4.66 24.88 11.31
CA GLN A 111 -5.79 24.40 12.12
C GLN A 111 -6.41 23.11 11.58
N GLU A 112 -6.55 22.97 10.25
CA GLU A 112 -7.08 21.75 9.64
C GLU A 112 -6.08 20.59 9.76
N VAL A 113 -4.79 20.86 9.52
CA VAL A 113 -3.73 19.85 9.65
C VAL A 113 -3.62 19.36 11.09
N ASP A 114 -3.55 20.25 12.07
CA ASP A 114 -3.46 19.92 13.50
C ASP A 114 -4.70 19.11 13.93
N GLY A 115 -5.90 19.49 13.46
CA GLY A 115 -7.13 18.74 13.72
C GLY A 115 -7.13 17.33 13.12
N LEU A 116 -6.57 17.15 11.91
CA LEU A 116 -6.43 15.84 11.27
C LEU A 116 -5.40 14.95 11.98
N MET A 117 -4.29 15.52 12.46
CA MET A 117 -3.29 14.78 13.22
C MET A 117 -3.83 14.34 14.58
N GLU A 118 -4.56 15.20 15.28
CA GLU A 118 -5.23 14.83 16.53
C GLU A 118 -6.33 13.79 16.30
N LEU A 119 -7.07 13.88 15.20
CA LEU A 119 -8.03 12.84 14.82
C LEU A 119 -7.31 11.50 14.59
N ALA A 120 -6.22 11.48 13.81
CA ALA A 120 -5.43 10.28 13.58
C ALA A 120 -4.93 9.68 14.90
N ARG A 121 -4.32 10.50 15.77
CA ARG A 121 -3.87 10.11 17.10
C ARG A 121 -4.99 9.46 17.92
N LYS A 122 -6.14 10.12 18.04
CA LYS A 122 -7.30 9.59 18.77
C LYS A 122 -7.77 8.24 18.21
N LYS A 123 -7.83 8.08 16.88
CA LYS A 123 -8.27 6.83 16.28
C LYS A 123 -7.26 5.69 16.44
N PHE A 124 -5.96 5.94 16.35
CA PHE A 124 -4.98 4.89 16.65
C PHE A 124 -4.91 4.56 18.15
N LEU A 125 -5.10 5.53 19.05
CA LEU A 125 -5.24 5.23 20.47
C LEU A 125 -6.45 4.34 20.72
N ARG A 126 -7.59 4.66 20.10
CA ARG A 126 -8.79 3.83 20.18
C ARG A 126 -8.59 2.42 19.62
N LEU A 127 -7.84 2.31 18.52
CA LEU A 127 -7.45 1.01 17.95
C LEU A 127 -6.69 0.16 18.99
N LEU A 128 -5.75 0.76 19.72
CA LEU A 128 -4.99 0.08 20.78
C LEU A 128 -5.87 -0.31 21.97
N GLU A 129 -6.87 0.49 22.33
CA GLU A 129 -7.89 0.12 23.33
C GLU A 129 -8.71 -1.10 22.89
N GLU A 130 -8.94 -1.25 21.58
CA GLU A 130 -9.67 -2.34 20.94
C GLU A 130 -8.75 -3.52 20.52
N LYS A 131 -7.54 -3.63 21.09
CA LYS A 131 -6.56 -4.67 20.71
C LYS A 131 -7.13 -6.09 20.72
N ASP A 132 -8.02 -6.41 21.65
CA ASP A 132 -8.60 -7.76 21.75
C ASP A 132 -9.44 -8.08 20.50
N GLN A 133 -10.10 -7.08 19.92
CA GLN A 133 -10.85 -7.22 18.68
C GLN A 133 -9.93 -7.35 17.47
N ILE A 134 -8.83 -6.60 17.43
CA ILE A 134 -7.79 -6.73 16.39
C ILE A 134 -7.26 -8.17 16.35
N MET A 135 -6.91 -8.71 17.53
CA MET A 135 -6.38 -10.06 17.67
C MET A 135 -7.44 -11.12 17.34
N LYS A 136 -8.67 -10.96 17.85
CA LYS A 136 -9.80 -11.87 17.57
C LYS A 136 -10.10 -11.97 16.08
N HIS A 137 -10.06 -10.84 15.36
CA HIS A 137 -10.32 -10.80 13.92
C HIS A 137 -9.07 -11.06 13.08
N GLY A 138 -7.89 -11.16 13.71
CA GLY A 138 -6.60 -11.35 13.04
C GLY A 138 -6.32 -10.27 12.00
N VAL A 139 -6.57 -9.00 12.35
CA VAL A 139 -6.30 -7.85 11.46
C VAL A 139 -4.87 -7.38 11.64
N CYS A 140 -4.09 -7.36 10.56
CA CYS A 140 -2.78 -6.74 10.47
C CYS A 140 -2.94 -5.29 10.04
N VAL A 141 -2.46 -4.34 10.85
CA VAL A 141 -2.55 -2.91 10.55
C VAL A 141 -1.18 -2.41 10.11
N GLN A 142 -1.12 -1.80 8.93
CA GLN A 142 0.08 -1.21 8.38
C GLN A 142 -0.17 0.27 8.08
N VAL A 143 0.78 1.14 8.40
CA VAL A 143 0.73 2.55 7.99
C VAL A 143 1.81 2.78 6.94
N ILE A 144 1.39 3.36 5.80
CA ILE A 144 2.21 3.49 4.59
C ILE A 144 2.40 4.98 4.29
N GLY A 145 3.65 5.43 4.22
CA GLY A 145 3.99 6.82 3.89
C GLY A 145 5.25 7.29 4.63
N ASP A 146 5.54 8.59 4.52
CA ASP A 146 6.69 9.17 5.21
C ASP A 146 6.33 9.56 6.65
N LEU A 147 6.55 8.60 7.56
CA LEU A 147 6.23 8.77 8.98
C LEU A 147 7.02 9.91 9.64
N ASN A 148 8.18 10.30 9.09
CA ASN A 148 8.98 11.40 9.65
C ASN A 148 8.27 12.76 9.54
N LEU A 149 7.30 12.88 8.63
CA LEU A 149 6.48 14.09 8.48
C LEU A 149 5.36 14.19 9.51
N LEU A 150 5.06 13.12 10.23
CA LEU A 150 4.01 13.10 11.25
C LEU A 150 4.53 13.67 12.58
N PRO A 151 3.67 14.27 13.42
CA PRO A 151 4.03 14.61 14.80
C PRO A 151 4.49 13.38 15.60
N ARG A 152 5.44 13.56 16.52
CA ARG A 152 6.08 12.44 17.26
C ARG A 152 5.09 11.57 18.02
N ASP A 153 4.10 12.20 18.65
CA ASP A 153 3.01 11.52 19.35
C ASP A 153 2.12 10.68 18.42
N VAL A 154 1.91 11.11 17.18
CA VAL A 154 1.24 10.30 16.14
C VAL A 154 2.13 9.13 15.71
N GLN A 155 3.43 9.38 15.49
CA GLN A 155 4.39 8.34 15.10
C GLN A 155 4.41 7.18 16.12
N GLU A 156 4.46 7.50 17.41
CA GLU A 156 4.53 6.51 18.50
C GLU A 156 3.31 5.61 18.54
N VAL A 157 2.10 6.18 18.47
CA VAL A 157 0.84 5.41 18.52
C VAL A 157 0.66 4.58 17.25
N VAL A 158 1.04 5.11 16.09
CA VAL A 158 1.05 4.38 14.82
C VAL A 158 2.01 3.18 14.88
N ALA A 159 3.23 3.40 15.37
CA ALA A 159 4.24 2.35 15.50
C ALA A 159 3.76 1.24 16.44
N GLU A 160 3.17 1.60 17.57
CA GLU A 160 2.58 0.65 18.51
C GLU A 160 1.46 -0.18 17.86
N ALA A 161 0.55 0.46 17.11
CA ALA A 161 -0.54 -0.23 16.40
C ALA A 161 -0.03 -1.22 15.34
N MET A 162 0.99 -0.83 14.58
CA MET A 162 1.64 -1.72 13.61
C MET A 162 2.34 -2.89 14.31
N PHE A 163 3.01 -2.63 15.43
CA PHE A 163 3.74 -3.64 16.17
C PHE A 163 2.85 -4.70 16.79
N ILE A 164 1.75 -4.32 17.47
CA ILE A 164 0.86 -5.28 18.13
C ILE A 164 0.16 -6.21 17.14
N SER A 165 -0.08 -5.74 15.91
CA SER A 165 -0.85 -6.44 14.89
C SER A 165 0.02 -7.16 13.84
N ARG A 166 1.36 -7.02 13.91
CA ARG A 166 2.29 -7.48 12.86
C ARG A 166 2.22 -8.98 12.51
N ASN A 167 1.81 -9.81 13.47
CA ASN A 167 1.73 -11.27 13.31
C ASN A 167 0.35 -11.76 12.87
N ASN A 168 -0.61 -10.85 12.71
CA ASN A 168 -1.95 -11.19 12.25
C ASN A 168 -1.93 -11.45 10.74
N THR A 169 -2.74 -12.42 10.29
CA THR A 169 -2.70 -12.91 8.90
C THR A 169 -4.07 -13.06 8.25
N ARG A 170 -5.16 -12.84 8.99
CA ARG A 170 -6.53 -13.08 8.49
C ARG A 170 -7.03 -11.95 7.59
N ALA A 171 -6.70 -10.71 7.92
CA ALA A 171 -7.00 -9.55 7.09
C ALA A 171 -5.91 -8.48 7.26
N THR A 172 -5.74 -7.62 6.26
CA THR A 172 -4.76 -6.53 6.29
C THR A 172 -5.45 -5.21 6.02
N LEU A 173 -5.18 -4.21 6.86
CA LEU A 173 -5.56 -2.82 6.66
C LEU A 173 -4.30 -1.98 6.46
N ASN A 174 -4.18 -1.38 5.29
CA ASN A 174 -3.10 -0.45 4.95
C ASN A 174 -3.65 0.98 5.01
N VAL A 175 -3.13 1.82 5.90
CA VAL A 175 -3.54 3.22 6.05
C VAL A 175 -2.45 4.11 5.48
N CYS A 176 -2.72 4.78 4.35
CA CYS A 176 -1.77 5.70 3.76
C CYS A 176 -1.82 7.07 4.47
N LEU A 177 -0.77 7.41 5.21
CA LEU A 177 -0.60 8.65 5.97
C LEU A 177 0.71 9.35 5.61
N ALA A 178 0.65 10.67 5.37
CA ALA A 178 1.76 11.41 4.80
C ALA A 178 2.33 10.70 3.55
N TYR A 179 1.43 10.28 2.67
CA TYR A 179 1.75 9.45 1.50
C TYR A 179 1.52 10.21 0.19
N THR A 180 2.40 10.01 -0.79
CA THR A 180 2.14 10.19 -2.22
C THR A 180 2.92 9.12 -2.98
N SER A 181 2.38 8.66 -4.11
CA SER A 181 3.02 7.60 -4.90
C SER A 181 4.35 8.06 -5.50
N ARG A 182 4.46 9.32 -5.93
CA ARG A 182 5.73 9.89 -6.39
C ARG A 182 6.82 9.90 -5.31
N GLN A 183 6.46 10.23 -4.06
CA GLN A 183 7.43 10.19 -2.95
C GLN A 183 7.85 8.75 -2.65
N GLU A 184 6.91 7.81 -2.66
CA GLU A 184 7.20 6.39 -2.50
C GLU A 184 8.17 5.87 -3.57
N MET A 185 7.90 6.17 -4.85
CA MET A 185 8.78 5.78 -5.96
C MET A 185 10.17 6.43 -5.85
N ALA A 186 10.23 7.71 -5.50
CA ALA A 186 11.50 8.40 -5.29
C ALA A 186 12.31 7.77 -4.14
N ASN A 187 11.64 7.38 -3.05
CA ASN A 187 12.27 6.67 -1.94
C ASN A 187 12.78 5.30 -2.38
N ALA A 188 11.97 4.51 -3.10
CA ALA A 188 12.39 3.18 -3.59
C ALA A 188 13.63 3.27 -4.50
N VAL A 189 13.66 4.23 -5.42
CA VAL A 189 14.84 4.49 -6.28
C VAL A 189 16.05 4.92 -5.44
N LYS A 190 15.86 5.75 -4.41
CA LYS A 190 16.94 6.15 -3.50
C LYS A 190 17.52 4.96 -2.74
N GLU A 191 16.69 4.05 -2.22
CA GLU A 191 17.16 2.84 -1.52
C GLU A 191 18.01 1.95 -2.45
N VAL A 192 17.56 1.76 -3.69
CA VAL A 192 18.33 0.99 -4.70
C VAL A 192 19.65 1.70 -5.03
N ALA A 193 19.62 3.02 -5.24
CA ALA A 193 20.83 3.79 -5.54
C ALA A 193 21.87 3.70 -4.41
N LEU A 194 21.44 3.75 -3.15
CA LEU A 194 22.31 3.52 -1.99
C LEU A 194 22.89 2.10 -1.99
N GLY A 195 22.07 1.08 -2.31
CA GLY A 195 22.54 -0.30 -2.42
C GLY A 195 23.62 -0.50 -3.51
N VAL A 196 23.53 0.26 -4.61
CA VAL A 196 24.56 0.29 -5.66
C VAL A 196 25.81 1.04 -5.20
N GLU A 197 25.66 2.18 -4.54
CA GLU A 197 26.79 2.97 -3.99
C GLU A 197 27.57 2.18 -2.94
N GLU A 198 26.88 1.44 -2.07
CA GLU A 198 27.47 0.56 -1.05
C GLU A 198 28.13 -0.71 -1.65
N GLY A 199 28.01 -0.93 -2.97
CA GLY A 199 28.56 -2.09 -3.67
C GLY A 199 27.86 -3.41 -3.31
N ILE A 200 26.65 -3.36 -2.75
CA ILE A 200 25.83 -4.55 -2.47
C ILE A 200 25.11 -5.00 -3.75
N LEU A 201 24.62 -4.05 -4.54
CA LEU A 201 23.95 -4.26 -5.83
C LEU A 201 24.86 -3.82 -6.98
N GLU A 202 24.70 -4.46 -8.13
CA GLU A 202 25.19 -3.97 -9.42
C GLU A 202 24.09 -3.16 -10.13
N PRO A 203 24.42 -2.17 -10.99
CA PRO A 203 23.41 -1.46 -11.78
C PRO A 203 22.53 -2.38 -12.63
N SER A 204 23.05 -3.54 -13.04
CA SER A 204 22.34 -4.59 -13.78
C SER A 204 21.35 -5.39 -12.93
N ASP A 205 21.38 -5.25 -11.60
CA ASP A 205 20.43 -5.88 -10.70
C ASP A 205 19.12 -5.09 -10.60
N VAL A 206 19.11 -3.82 -11.03
CA VAL A 206 17.93 -2.95 -10.97
C VAL A 206 16.87 -3.42 -11.95
N SER A 207 15.71 -3.79 -11.42
CA SER A 207 14.55 -4.23 -12.18
C SER A 207 13.25 -3.72 -11.57
N GLU A 208 12.14 -3.93 -12.27
CA GLU A 208 10.80 -3.64 -11.74
C GLU A 208 10.53 -4.45 -10.46
N GLU A 209 11.00 -5.71 -10.37
CA GLU A 209 10.88 -6.56 -9.17
C GLU A 209 11.60 -5.95 -7.97
N LEU A 210 12.84 -5.53 -8.18
CA LEU A 210 13.61 -4.94 -7.10
C LEU A 210 12.98 -3.63 -6.61
N LEU A 211 12.44 -2.81 -7.52
CA LEU A 211 11.76 -1.58 -7.16
C LEU A 211 10.48 -1.85 -6.36
N GLU A 212 9.68 -2.85 -6.73
CA GLU A 212 8.48 -3.26 -5.99
C GLU A 212 8.77 -3.65 -4.54
N GLU A 213 9.85 -4.40 -4.30
CA GLU A 213 10.32 -4.76 -2.96
C GLU A 213 10.81 -3.56 -2.13
N CYS A 214 11.19 -2.47 -2.82
CA CYS A 214 11.62 -1.21 -2.22
C CYS A 214 10.48 -0.23 -1.94
N LEU A 215 9.29 -0.43 -2.53
CA LEU A 215 8.10 0.37 -2.24
C LEU A 215 7.66 0.19 -0.78
N TYR A 216 6.90 1.15 -0.25
CA TYR A 216 6.33 1.03 1.09
C TYR A 216 5.34 -0.14 1.15
N THR A 217 4.64 -0.41 0.03
CA THR A 217 3.69 -1.52 -0.13
C THR A 217 4.32 -2.90 -0.39
N HIS A 218 5.62 -3.11 -0.20
CA HIS A 218 6.29 -4.40 -0.51
C HIS A 218 5.66 -5.65 0.15
N ARG A 219 4.91 -5.49 1.25
CA ARG A 219 4.20 -6.60 1.92
C ARG A 219 2.74 -6.74 1.50
N CYS A 220 2.27 -5.86 0.62
CA CYS A 220 0.89 -5.78 0.18
C CYS A 220 0.75 -6.44 -1.18
N LYS A 221 -0.42 -7.00 -1.46
CA LYS A 221 -0.77 -7.35 -2.84
C LYS A 221 -1.07 -6.08 -3.62
N ASP A 222 -0.92 -6.09 -4.94
CA ASP A 222 -1.46 -4.99 -5.75
C ASP A 222 -2.99 -4.91 -5.62
N PRO A 223 -3.57 -3.70 -5.52
CA PRO A 223 -5.01 -3.55 -5.49
C PRO A 223 -5.63 -4.07 -6.78
N GLU A 224 -6.70 -4.85 -6.66
CA GLU A 224 -7.45 -5.35 -7.81
C GLU A 224 -8.56 -4.39 -8.23
N LEU A 225 -9.07 -3.62 -7.26
CA LEU A 225 -10.08 -2.60 -7.43
C LEU A 225 -9.65 -1.35 -6.67
N LEU A 226 -9.64 -0.21 -7.35
CA LEU A 226 -9.45 1.11 -6.74
C LEU A 226 -10.75 1.90 -6.86
N VAL A 227 -11.34 2.24 -5.72
CA VAL A 227 -12.57 3.03 -5.64
C VAL A 227 -12.24 4.45 -5.20
N ARG A 228 -12.76 5.43 -5.94
CA ARG A 228 -12.70 6.84 -5.56
C ARG A 228 -14.08 7.45 -5.49
N THR A 229 -14.38 8.08 -4.35
CA THR A 229 -15.63 8.81 -4.12
C THR A 229 -15.58 10.24 -4.65
N SER A 230 -16.71 10.94 -4.55
CA SER A 230 -16.94 12.37 -4.83
C SER A 230 -16.99 12.82 -6.29
N GLY A 231 -17.00 11.90 -7.25
CA GLY A 231 -17.14 12.18 -8.69
C GLY A 231 -15.87 12.67 -9.39
N GLU A 232 -14.75 12.74 -8.67
CA GLU A 232 -13.47 13.15 -9.24
C GLU A 232 -12.82 11.99 -10.01
N VAL A 233 -12.45 12.21 -11.27
CA VAL A 233 -11.90 11.18 -12.18
C VAL A 233 -10.37 11.23 -12.30
N ARG A 234 -9.67 11.24 -11.15
CA ARG A 234 -8.19 11.21 -11.09
C ARG A 234 -7.71 10.32 -9.94
N LEU A 235 -6.43 9.97 -9.91
CA LEU A 235 -5.85 9.18 -8.81
C LEU A 235 -5.26 10.02 -7.68
N SER A 236 -5.01 11.32 -7.90
CA SER A 236 -4.45 12.22 -6.88
C SER A 236 -3.14 11.69 -6.25
N ASP A 237 -2.24 11.16 -7.08
CA ASP A 237 -0.93 10.65 -6.63
C ASP A 237 -1.04 9.51 -5.60
N PHE A 238 -1.99 8.61 -5.81
CA PHE A 238 -2.26 7.46 -4.95
C PHE A 238 -1.98 6.15 -5.70
N LEU A 239 -1.14 5.30 -5.12
CA LEU A 239 -0.84 3.94 -5.60
C LEU A 239 -0.62 3.85 -7.13
N LEU A 240 0.15 4.78 -7.71
CA LEU A 240 0.28 4.87 -9.17
C LEU A 240 1.00 3.65 -9.76
N TRP A 241 2.00 3.12 -9.04
CA TRP A 241 2.71 1.90 -9.44
C TRP A 241 1.79 0.68 -9.30
N GLN A 242 1.28 0.48 -8.09
CA GLN A 242 0.50 -0.69 -7.68
C GLN A 242 -0.84 -0.80 -8.44
N SER A 243 -1.40 0.34 -8.89
CA SER A 243 -2.69 0.38 -9.57
C SER A 243 -2.62 0.21 -11.09
N GLY A 244 -1.45 -0.12 -11.65
CA GLY A 244 -1.23 -0.20 -13.11
C GLY A 244 -2.18 -1.16 -13.84
N TYR A 245 -2.65 -2.20 -13.14
CA TYR A 245 -3.61 -3.19 -13.66
C TYR A 245 -4.84 -3.36 -12.75
N SER A 246 -5.19 -2.33 -11.97
CA SER A 246 -6.43 -2.34 -11.17
C SER A 246 -7.65 -1.97 -12.01
N VAL A 247 -8.82 -2.44 -11.61
CA VAL A 247 -10.08 -1.87 -12.08
C VAL A 247 -10.31 -0.55 -11.35
N LEU A 248 -10.50 0.54 -12.09
CA LEU A 248 -10.76 1.86 -11.53
C LEU A 248 -12.27 2.13 -11.47
N SER A 249 -12.79 2.44 -10.28
CA SER A 249 -14.21 2.75 -10.07
C SER A 249 -14.35 4.13 -9.45
N PHE A 250 -14.84 5.08 -10.26
CA PHE A 250 -15.15 6.44 -9.81
C PHE A 250 -16.64 6.53 -9.51
N VAL A 251 -16.99 6.94 -8.29
CA VAL A 251 -18.39 7.08 -7.85
C VAL A 251 -18.66 8.51 -7.39
N GLU A 252 -19.84 9.04 -7.72
CA GLU A 252 -20.20 10.43 -7.45
C GLU A 252 -20.47 10.72 -5.96
N VAL A 253 -20.88 9.69 -5.20
CA VAL A 253 -21.24 9.83 -3.79
C VAL A 253 -20.07 10.37 -2.96
N LEU A 254 -20.36 11.27 -2.01
CA LEU A 254 -19.36 11.76 -1.06
C LEU A 254 -19.00 10.67 -0.06
N TRP A 255 -17.74 10.59 0.37
CA TRP A 255 -17.28 9.50 1.24
C TRP A 255 -18.19 9.22 2.45
N PRO A 256 -18.59 10.20 3.30
CA PRO A 256 -19.46 9.90 4.44
C PRO A 256 -20.86 9.36 4.07
N GLU A 257 -21.29 9.51 2.81
CA GLU A 257 -22.55 9.00 2.27
C GLU A 257 -22.39 7.66 1.53
N PHE A 258 -21.16 7.12 1.46
CA PHE A 258 -20.89 5.84 0.82
C PHE A 258 -21.72 4.72 1.47
N SER A 259 -22.20 3.78 0.67
CA SER A 259 -23.12 2.74 1.12
C SER A 259 -22.71 1.38 0.56
N ILE A 260 -23.20 0.31 1.18
CA ILE A 260 -22.94 -1.06 0.72
C ILE A 260 -23.31 -1.27 -0.75
N TRP A 261 -24.32 -0.56 -1.26
CA TRP A 261 -24.73 -0.63 -2.67
C TRP A 261 -23.67 -0.07 -3.61
N HIS A 262 -22.95 0.97 -3.19
CA HIS A 262 -21.83 1.51 -3.97
C HIS A 262 -20.66 0.51 -4.00
N LEU A 263 -20.36 -0.14 -2.88
CA LEU A 263 -19.36 -1.20 -2.83
C LEU A 263 -19.77 -2.38 -3.72
N PHE A 264 -21.02 -2.83 -3.66
CA PHE A 264 -21.54 -3.90 -4.50
C PHE A 264 -21.47 -3.55 -5.99
N ALA A 265 -21.82 -2.32 -6.36
CA ALA A 265 -21.69 -1.84 -7.73
C ALA A 265 -20.22 -1.83 -8.19
N ALA A 266 -19.29 -1.40 -7.34
CA ALA A 266 -17.86 -1.42 -7.65
C ALA A 266 -17.30 -2.84 -7.81
N VAL A 267 -17.72 -3.79 -6.97
CA VAL A 267 -17.36 -5.21 -7.08
C VAL A 267 -17.95 -5.83 -8.34
N LEU A 268 -19.22 -5.54 -8.67
CA LEU A 268 -19.84 -5.99 -9.91
C LEU A 268 -19.09 -5.42 -11.13
N HIS A 269 -18.69 -4.15 -11.08
CA HIS A 269 -17.87 -3.55 -12.12
C HIS A 269 -16.53 -4.30 -12.27
N TYR A 270 -15.85 -4.61 -11.17
CA TYR A 270 -14.65 -5.46 -11.18
C TYR A 270 -14.91 -6.82 -11.85
N GLN A 271 -16.00 -7.51 -11.49
CA GLN A 271 -16.36 -8.80 -12.07
C GLN A 271 -16.55 -8.73 -13.59
N THR A 272 -17.14 -7.65 -14.11
CA THR A 272 -17.32 -7.47 -15.55
C THR A 272 -16.00 -7.27 -16.31
N LYS A 273 -14.95 -6.79 -15.63
CA LYS A 273 -13.63 -6.51 -16.20
C LYS A 273 -12.59 -7.59 -15.88
N TYR A 274 -12.88 -8.47 -14.93
CA TYR A 274 -11.96 -9.47 -14.38
C TYR A 274 -11.15 -10.20 -15.46
N ASN A 275 -11.82 -10.88 -16.39
CA ASN A 275 -11.14 -11.68 -17.42
C ASN A 275 -10.23 -10.85 -18.34
N ALA A 276 -10.60 -9.60 -18.64
CA ALA A 276 -9.77 -8.73 -19.48
C ALA A 276 -8.52 -8.27 -18.74
N VAL A 277 -8.67 -7.90 -17.46
CA VAL A 277 -7.56 -7.48 -16.61
C VAL A 277 -6.61 -8.65 -16.33
N GLN A 278 -7.11 -9.84 -16.05
CA GLN A 278 -6.26 -11.01 -15.80
C GLN A 278 -5.39 -11.34 -17.01
N ARG A 279 -5.95 -11.36 -18.23
CA ARG A 279 -5.15 -11.54 -19.46
C ARG A 279 -4.08 -10.46 -19.64
N ALA A 280 -4.41 -9.21 -19.32
CA ALA A 280 -3.44 -8.12 -19.42
C ALA A 280 -2.32 -8.24 -18.38
N LYS A 281 -2.64 -8.67 -17.15
CA LYS A 281 -1.65 -8.96 -16.09
C LYS A 281 -0.74 -10.12 -16.48
N GLU A 282 -1.30 -11.22 -16.98
CA GLU A 282 -0.52 -12.38 -17.44
C GLU A 282 0.46 -11.99 -18.56
N ALA A 283 -0.02 -11.25 -19.58
CA ALA A 283 0.82 -10.77 -20.67
C ALA A 283 1.95 -9.84 -20.18
N MET A 284 1.67 -8.99 -19.19
CA MET A 284 2.67 -8.13 -18.57
C MET A 284 3.75 -8.95 -17.84
N LEU A 285 3.35 -9.93 -17.02
CA LEU A 285 4.29 -10.81 -16.32
C LEU A 285 5.19 -11.59 -17.29
N ASP A 286 4.64 -12.04 -18.42
CA ASP A 286 5.41 -12.73 -19.46
C ASP A 286 6.39 -11.80 -20.20
N ASN A 287 5.99 -10.56 -20.47
CA ASN A 287 6.89 -9.53 -21.01
C ASN A 287 8.05 -9.27 -20.05
N ARG A 288 7.74 -9.13 -18.77
CA ARG A 288 8.71 -8.86 -17.70
C ARG A 288 9.72 -9.99 -17.53
N ARG A 289 9.26 -11.24 -17.47
CA ARG A 289 10.14 -12.43 -17.47
C ARG A 289 11.08 -12.43 -18.68
N ARG A 290 10.57 -12.12 -19.87
CA ARG A 290 11.41 -12.03 -21.08
C ARG A 290 12.45 -10.92 -20.99
N ALA A 291 12.09 -9.74 -20.51
CA ALA A 291 13.03 -8.64 -20.34
C ALA A 291 14.18 -8.98 -19.37
N VAL A 292 13.87 -9.68 -18.26
CA VAL A 292 14.90 -10.16 -17.31
C VAL A 292 15.83 -11.18 -17.98
N LEU A 293 15.27 -12.15 -18.73
CA LEU A 293 16.09 -13.13 -19.45
C LEU A 293 17.02 -12.46 -20.48
N GLU A 294 16.50 -11.50 -21.25
CA GLU A 294 17.29 -10.74 -22.22
C GLU A 294 18.38 -9.90 -21.56
N SER A 295 18.09 -9.31 -20.39
CA SER A 295 19.07 -8.59 -19.58
C SER A 295 20.20 -9.52 -19.10
N ASP A 296 19.86 -10.71 -18.59
CA ASP A 296 20.84 -11.71 -18.15
C ASP A 296 21.77 -12.13 -19.28
N HIS A 297 21.20 -12.44 -20.45
CA HIS A 297 21.98 -12.80 -21.62
C HIS A 297 22.97 -11.70 -22.00
N ARG A 298 22.52 -10.44 -21.99
CA ARG A 298 23.35 -9.28 -22.32
C ARG A 298 24.52 -9.12 -21.34
N CYS A 299 24.27 -9.28 -20.04
CA CYS A 299 25.29 -9.15 -19.00
C CYS A 299 26.36 -10.25 -19.14
N VAL A 300 25.96 -11.51 -19.37
CA VAL A 300 26.88 -12.63 -19.55
C VAL A 300 27.73 -12.48 -20.82
N LEU A 301 27.12 -12.01 -21.92
CA LEU A 301 27.85 -11.74 -23.16
C LEU A 301 28.86 -10.61 -22.98
N ALA A 302 28.49 -9.53 -22.28
CA ALA A 302 29.40 -8.43 -21.97
C ALA A 302 30.62 -8.91 -21.18
N GLN A 303 30.43 -9.67 -20.10
CA GLN A 303 31.52 -10.24 -19.28
C GLN A 303 32.47 -11.14 -20.10
N SER A 304 31.93 -11.84 -21.09
CA SER A 304 32.70 -12.71 -21.99
C SER A 304 33.58 -11.91 -22.95
N ASN A 305 33.09 -10.78 -23.46
CA ASN A 305 33.85 -9.91 -24.34
C ASN A 305 34.95 -9.16 -23.59
N THR A 306 34.68 -8.69 -22.36
CA THR A 306 35.72 -8.07 -21.51
C THR A 306 36.84 -9.06 -21.18
N SER A 307 36.49 -10.32 -20.91
CA SER A 307 37.47 -11.39 -20.67
C SER A 307 38.35 -11.67 -21.90
N LYS A 308 37.75 -11.63 -23.11
CA LYS A 308 38.49 -11.82 -24.37
C LYS A 308 39.40 -10.63 -24.68
N GLU A 309 38.93 -9.39 -24.50
CA GLU A 309 39.74 -8.18 -24.69
C GLU A 309 40.93 -8.13 -23.73
N THR A 310 40.75 -8.56 -22.47
CA THR A 310 41.85 -8.66 -21.49
C THR A 310 42.90 -9.72 -21.89
N THR A 311 42.49 -10.81 -22.55
CA THR A 311 43.44 -11.80 -23.11
C THR A 311 44.07 -11.38 -24.44
N LEU A 312 43.44 -10.47 -25.18
CA LEU A 312 43.92 -9.91 -26.44
C LEU A 312 44.84 -8.70 -26.24
N SER A 313 44.76 -7.97 -25.11
CA SER A 313 45.73 -6.92 -24.79
C SER A 313 47.16 -7.45 -24.54
N ASP A 314 47.32 -8.75 -24.33
CA ASP A 314 48.63 -9.44 -24.27
C ASP A 314 49.10 -9.99 -25.64
N ARG A 315 48.33 -9.81 -26.72
CA ARG A 315 48.70 -10.27 -28.06
C ARG A 315 48.43 -9.17 -29.09
N LYS A 316 49.50 -8.50 -29.51
CA LYS A 316 49.53 -7.54 -30.63
C LYS A 316 48.73 -8.04 -31.85
N GLU A 317 47.90 -7.12 -32.34
CA GLU A 317 47.40 -6.91 -33.71
C GLU A 317 47.22 -8.13 -34.61
N THR A 318 45.97 -8.41 -35.01
CA THR A 318 45.61 -8.60 -36.42
C THR A 318 44.09 -8.58 -36.68
N SER A 319 43.70 -7.65 -37.57
CA SER A 319 42.53 -7.56 -38.46
C SER A 319 41.10 -7.91 -37.99
N LEU A 320 40.22 -6.90 -38.11
CA LEU A 320 38.76 -6.98 -38.14
C LEU A 320 38.23 -7.89 -39.27
N SER A 321 37.26 -8.73 -38.92
CA SER A 321 36.16 -9.09 -39.82
C SER A 321 34.91 -9.45 -39.00
N ASP A 322 33.85 -8.66 -39.21
CA ASP A 322 32.54 -8.81 -38.62
C ASP A 322 31.83 -10.09 -39.11
N HIS A 323 31.70 -11.06 -38.21
CA HIS A 323 30.66 -12.09 -38.28
C HIS A 323 30.22 -12.43 -36.85
N ILE A 324 29.12 -11.82 -36.39
CA ILE A 324 28.43 -12.25 -35.16
C ILE A 324 27.70 -13.56 -35.49
N ALA A 325 28.43 -14.67 -35.39
CA ALA A 325 27.83 -15.99 -35.39
C ALA A 325 27.04 -16.16 -34.07
N MET A 326 25.74 -16.46 -34.19
CA MET A 326 24.94 -16.94 -33.06
C MET A 326 25.53 -18.26 -32.57
N PRO A 327 26.01 -18.37 -31.31
CA PRO A 327 26.63 -19.61 -30.87
C PRO A 327 25.56 -20.68 -30.65
N SER A 328 25.66 -21.75 -31.43
CA SER A 328 24.94 -23.01 -31.28
C SER A 328 25.33 -23.72 -29.98
N ASN A 329 24.32 -24.02 -29.15
CA ASN A 329 24.29 -25.08 -28.13
C ASN A 329 25.55 -25.20 -27.23
N ASP A 330 25.80 -24.19 -26.40
CA ASP A 330 27.02 -24.08 -25.60
C ASP A 330 26.70 -24.27 -24.11
N ASP A 331 26.86 -25.50 -23.59
CA ASP A 331 26.63 -25.86 -22.17
C ASP A 331 27.39 -24.91 -21.21
N ALA A 332 28.56 -24.42 -21.66
CA ALA A 332 29.35 -23.41 -20.96
C ALA A 332 28.66 -22.03 -20.85
N PHE A 333 27.87 -21.62 -21.85
CA PHE A 333 27.08 -20.39 -21.77
C PHE A 333 25.91 -20.55 -20.78
N HIS A 334 25.17 -21.66 -20.86
CA HIS A 334 24.09 -21.94 -19.92
C HIS A 334 24.58 -22.00 -18.46
N LYS A 335 25.75 -22.61 -18.22
CA LYS A 335 26.38 -22.65 -16.90
C LYS A 335 26.75 -21.25 -16.38
N ARG A 336 27.30 -20.38 -17.24
CA ARG A 336 27.60 -18.98 -16.90
C ARG A 336 26.34 -18.18 -16.60
N LEU A 337 25.30 -18.36 -17.40
CA LEU A 337 24.00 -17.72 -17.21
C LEU A 337 23.36 -18.12 -15.88
N SER A 338 23.37 -19.41 -15.56
CA SER A 338 22.89 -19.90 -14.26
C SER A 338 23.70 -19.32 -13.10
N LYS A 339 25.02 -19.29 -13.22
CA LYS A 339 25.88 -18.67 -12.21
C LYS A 339 25.55 -17.19 -12.00
N TYR A 340 25.45 -16.41 -13.08
CA TYR A 340 25.11 -14.99 -13.01
C TYR A 340 23.76 -14.75 -12.31
N ARG A 341 22.74 -15.56 -12.62
CA ARG A 341 21.44 -15.46 -11.95
C ARG A 341 21.53 -15.70 -10.45
N ASN A 342 22.22 -16.76 -10.04
CA ASN A 342 22.39 -17.08 -8.62
C ASN A 342 23.16 -15.96 -7.89
N ASP A 343 24.19 -15.40 -8.53
CA ASP A 343 24.98 -14.30 -7.97
C ASP A 343 24.10 -13.03 -7.81
N ARG A 344 23.30 -12.67 -8.81
CA ARG A 344 22.32 -11.58 -8.72
C ARG A 344 21.29 -11.82 -7.62
N GLU A 345 20.66 -12.99 -7.58
CA GLU A 345 19.66 -13.34 -6.57
C GLU A 345 20.24 -13.25 -5.16
N SER A 346 21.51 -13.67 -4.98
CA SER A 346 22.23 -13.54 -3.72
C SER A 346 22.45 -12.08 -3.32
N ARG A 347 22.87 -11.22 -4.26
CA ARG A 347 23.03 -9.77 -4.03
C ARG A 347 21.72 -9.10 -3.66
N ILE A 348 20.65 -9.37 -4.42
CA ILE A 348 19.31 -8.85 -4.16
C ILE A 348 18.82 -9.31 -2.78
N ALA A 349 18.93 -10.59 -2.45
CA ALA A 349 18.51 -11.11 -1.15
C ALA A 349 19.28 -10.44 0.01
N LYS A 350 20.59 -10.25 -0.14
CA LYS A 350 21.42 -9.54 0.85
C LYS A 350 20.97 -8.09 1.03
N PHE A 351 20.74 -7.38 -0.07
CA PHE A 351 20.24 -6.01 -0.06
C PHE A 351 18.87 -5.91 0.62
N LEU A 352 17.91 -6.74 0.22
CA LEU A 352 16.56 -6.74 0.81
C LEU A 352 16.58 -7.12 2.29
N GLY A 353 17.46 -8.03 2.70
CA GLY A 353 17.68 -8.35 4.12
C GLY A 353 18.15 -7.13 4.92
N ALA A 354 19.11 -6.38 4.39
CA ALA A 354 19.59 -5.15 5.02
C ALA A 354 18.51 -4.06 5.06
N LEU A 355 17.78 -3.85 3.96
CA LEU A 355 16.69 -2.88 3.85
C LEU A 355 15.57 -3.19 4.85
N ASN A 356 15.14 -4.45 4.94
CA ASN A 356 14.09 -4.87 5.87
C ASN A 356 14.52 -4.71 7.32
N LYS A 357 15.79 -4.96 7.63
CA LYS A 357 16.35 -4.68 8.96
C LYS A 357 16.30 -3.18 9.28
N ARG A 358 16.70 -2.29 8.35
CA ARG A 358 16.60 -0.84 8.55
C ARG A 358 15.16 -0.39 8.81
N ARG A 359 14.20 -0.95 8.07
CA ARG A 359 12.76 -0.67 8.26
C ARG A 359 12.27 -1.11 9.64
N GLU A 360 12.70 -2.28 10.11
CA GLU A 360 12.36 -2.79 11.44
C GLU A 360 13.02 -1.95 12.54
N ASP A 361 14.31 -1.65 12.42
CA ASP A 361 15.04 -0.80 13.37
C ASP A 361 14.38 0.59 13.49
N PHE A 362 13.97 1.18 12.36
CA PHE A 362 13.23 2.44 12.34
C PHE A 362 11.90 2.30 13.09
N LEU A 363 11.09 1.29 12.80
CA LEU A 363 9.82 1.06 13.50
C LEU A 363 10.04 0.89 15.02
N MET A 364 11.04 0.12 15.43
CA MET A 364 11.36 -0.10 16.85
C MET A 364 11.80 1.20 17.54
N SER A 365 12.51 2.09 16.84
CA SER A 365 12.93 3.41 17.37
C SER A 365 11.76 4.38 17.62
N LEU A 366 10.59 4.09 17.03
CA LEU A 366 9.37 4.86 17.23
C LEU A 366 8.50 4.29 18.35
N LEU A 367 8.78 3.09 18.85
CA LEU A 367 7.96 2.50 19.91
C LEU A 367 8.13 3.25 21.24
N PRO A 368 7.05 3.47 21.99
CA PRO A 368 7.15 4.06 23.32
C PRO A 368 7.81 3.07 24.30
N GLU A 369 8.53 3.59 25.30
CA GLU A 369 9.28 2.79 26.28
C GLU A 369 8.44 1.69 26.93
N ARG A 370 7.16 1.98 27.22
CA ARG A 370 6.21 1.03 27.81
C ARG A 370 6.07 -0.26 26.98
N THR A 371 6.10 -0.13 25.66
CA THR A 371 5.92 -1.26 24.73
C THR A 371 7.23 -2.01 24.58
N LEU A 372 8.37 -1.30 24.56
CA LEU A 372 9.70 -1.92 24.57
C LEU A 372 9.92 -2.80 25.81
N CYS A 373 9.47 -2.35 26.99
CA CYS A 373 9.55 -3.14 28.22
C CYS A 373 8.76 -4.46 28.16
N GLN A 374 7.69 -4.54 27.36
CA GLN A 374 6.91 -5.78 27.16
C GLN A 374 7.57 -6.75 26.17
N ILE A 375 8.55 -6.29 25.38
CA ILE A 375 9.29 -7.13 24.42
C ILE A 375 10.44 -7.87 25.11
N VAL A 376 11.03 -7.24 26.14
CA VAL A 376 12.21 -7.74 26.87
C VAL A 376 11.85 -8.66 28.04
N ALA A 377 10.60 -8.58 28.52
CA ALA A 377 10.04 -9.46 29.56
C ALA A 377 9.44 -10.72 28.95
#